data_AF-A0A8J6NK06-F1
#
_entry.id   AF-A0A8J6NK06-F1
#
_cell.length_a   1.000
_cell.length_b   1.000
_cell.length_c   1.000
_cell.angle_alpha   90.00
_cell.angle_beta   90.00
_cell.angle_gamma   90.00
#
_symmetry.space_group_name_H-M   'P 1'
#
loop_
_entity.id
_entity.type
_entity.pdbx_description
1 polymer ?
#
loop_
_entity_poly.entity_id
_entity_poly.type
_entity_poly.pdbx_seq_one_letter_code
_entity_poly.pdbx_strand_id
1 'polypeptide(L)'
;ELRRHQMFVSTDWSGGIYPSPTLAGTRPAGPIAAAWAVLNYLGEDGYLEITEAVMKTVEKMRAGVNAIQGLKTLSDPEMSIFAIAADPSSGESLDMYEMADELGERGWHLDRQHFPKSLHMTVNYAHISIADDFLHDLAESADKVRKPSMQKSVNKWVIKIANFLTRFLPERWISKAMAKVSALLGGSGGGLPKRMAPMYGLIGSLPNRGDLKELVLDLLDSMTRYSKE
;
A
#
# COMPACT_ATOMS: atom_id res chain seq x y z
N GLU A 1 -21.25 29.91 -0.36
CA GLU A 1 -20.22 30.85 -0.83
C GLU A 1 -19.02 30.13 -1.47
N LEU A 2 -18.31 29.26 -0.73
CA LEU A 2 -17.09 28.57 -1.19
C LEU A 2 -17.21 27.77 -2.50
N ARG A 3 -18.34 27.08 -2.73
CA ARG A 3 -18.58 26.27 -3.95
C ARG A 3 -18.39 27.06 -5.25
N ARG A 4 -18.63 28.37 -5.25
CA ARG A 4 -18.47 29.22 -6.45
C ARG A 4 -17.02 29.29 -6.93
N HIS A 5 -16.05 29.24 -6.01
CA HIS A 5 -14.62 29.32 -6.34
C HIS A 5 -14.06 28.05 -7.00
N GLN A 6 -14.79 26.93 -6.93
CA GLN A 6 -14.42 25.68 -7.62
C GLN A 6 -14.82 25.70 -9.11
N MET A 7 -15.85 26.46 -9.47
CA MET A 7 -16.43 26.42 -10.81
C MET A 7 -15.54 27.16 -11.81
N PHE A 8 -15.40 26.59 -13.00
CA PHE A 8 -14.79 27.26 -14.14
C PHE A 8 -15.89 27.92 -14.99
N VAL A 9 -15.68 29.17 -15.38
CA VAL A 9 -16.58 29.89 -16.30
C VAL A 9 -15.73 30.68 -17.29
N SER A 10 -15.94 30.45 -18.59
CA SER A 10 -15.41 31.28 -19.66
C SER A 10 -16.56 31.98 -20.37
N THR A 11 -16.58 33.32 -20.36
CA THR A 11 -17.60 34.12 -21.03
C THR A 11 -17.18 34.59 -22.42
N ASP A 12 -15.87 34.60 -22.70
CA ASP A 12 -15.28 35.25 -23.86
C ASP A 12 -14.73 34.24 -24.88
N TRP A 13 -15.13 32.97 -24.75
CA TRP A 13 -14.79 31.92 -25.70
C TRP A 13 -15.67 32.02 -26.95
N SER A 14 -15.09 31.85 -28.14
CA SER A 14 -15.82 31.96 -29.42
C SER A 14 -16.92 30.93 -29.61
N GLY A 15 -16.88 29.81 -28.87
CA GLY A 15 -17.94 28.80 -28.81
C GLY A 15 -19.12 29.18 -27.92
N GLY A 16 -19.11 30.36 -27.29
CA GLY A 16 -20.13 30.84 -26.37
C GLY A 16 -19.75 30.71 -24.89
N ILE A 17 -20.68 31.02 -24.00
CA ILE A 17 -20.47 30.92 -22.55
C ILE A 17 -20.28 29.45 -22.17
N TYR A 18 -19.15 29.13 -21.55
CA TYR A 18 -18.79 27.77 -21.13
C TYR A 18 -18.68 27.67 -19.60
N PRO A 19 -19.71 27.13 -18.92
CA PRO A 19 -19.65 26.83 -17.49
C PRO A 19 -19.27 25.36 -17.23
N SER A 20 -18.39 25.12 -16.26
CA SER A 20 -18.11 23.78 -15.74
C SER A 20 -18.07 23.76 -14.21
N PRO A 21 -18.86 22.89 -13.55
CA PRO A 21 -18.86 22.78 -12.08
C PRO A 21 -17.67 21.98 -11.51
N THR A 22 -16.94 21.26 -12.37
CA THR A 22 -15.80 20.39 -12.04
C THR A 22 -14.69 20.52 -13.08
N LEU A 23 -13.56 19.85 -12.89
CA LEU A 23 -12.44 19.88 -13.85
C LEU A 23 -12.81 19.35 -15.24
N ALA A 24 -13.62 18.29 -15.31
CA ALA A 24 -14.02 17.69 -16.59
C ALA A 24 -15.19 18.43 -17.23
N GLY A 25 -15.14 18.58 -18.56
CA GLY A 25 -16.27 18.99 -19.40
C GLY A 25 -17.24 17.83 -19.62
N THR A 26 -17.00 17.03 -20.67
CA THR A 26 -17.76 15.78 -20.91
C THR A 26 -17.53 14.78 -19.78
N ARG A 27 -18.60 14.19 -19.25
CA ARG A 27 -18.56 13.24 -18.12
C ARG A 27 -19.39 11.99 -18.42
N PRO A 28 -18.95 10.79 -17.99
CA PRO A 28 -19.73 9.57 -18.18
C PRO A 28 -20.94 9.55 -17.23
N ALA A 29 -22.15 9.43 -17.78
CA ALA A 29 -23.38 9.40 -17.00
C ALA A 29 -23.59 8.07 -16.25
N GLY A 30 -23.01 6.97 -16.74
CA GLY A 30 -23.18 5.61 -16.19
C GLY A 30 -22.84 5.50 -14.70
N PRO A 31 -21.62 5.88 -14.25
CA PRO A 31 -21.26 5.82 -12.83
C PRO A 31 -22.15 6.68 -11.92
N ILE A 32 -22.66 7.82 -12.43
CA ILE A 32 -23.57 8.69 -11.68
C ILE A 32 -24.92 7.99 -11.47
N ALA A 33 -25.46 7.38 -12.53
CA ALA A 33 -26.71 6.62 -12.44
C ALA A 33 -26.57 5.38 -11.55
N ALA A 34 -25.44 4.68 -11.62
CA ALA A 34 -25.16 3.54 -10.75
C ALA A 34 -25.06 3.95 -9.27
N ALA A 35 -24.37 5.04 -8.96
CA ALA A 35 -24.31 5.57 -7.59
C ALA A 35 -25.70 5.94 -7.05
N TRP A 36 -26.52 6.61 -7.88
CA TRP A 36 -27.90 6.92 -7.52
C TRP A 36 -28.73 5.65 -7.26
N ALA A 37 -28.60 4.63 -8.12
CA ALA A 37 -29.31 3.37 -7.95
C ALA A 37 -28.92 2.65 -6.65
N VAL A 38 -27.63 2.59 -6.32
CA VAL A 38 -27.13 1.96 -5.07
C VAL A 38 -27.65 2.70 -3.84
N LEU A 39 -27.61 4.04 -3.83
CA LEU A 39 -28.13 4.85 -2.73
C LEU A 39 -29.61 4.55 -2.45
N ASN A 40 -30.42 4.44 -3.51
CA ASN A 40 -31.86 4.15 -3.37
C ASN A 40 -32.13 2.68 -3.02
N TYR A 41 -31.33 1.75 -3.53
CA TYR A 41 -31.49 0.32 -3.26
C TYR A 41 -31.14 -0.02 -1.81
N LEU A 42 -30.02 0.50 -1.30
CA LEU A 42 -29.59 0.24 0.07
C LEU A 42 -30.43 1.04 1.08
N GLY A 43 -30.71 2.32 0.78
CA GLY A 43 -31.30 3.22 1.75
C GLY A 43 -30.45 3.35 3.02
N GLU A 44 -31.00 4.00 4.04
CA GLU A 44 -30.31 4.16 5.33
C GLU A 44 -30.08 2.81 6.02
N ASP A 45 -31.11 1.97 6.08
CA ASP A 45 -31.06 0.67 6.77
C ASP A 45 -29.97 -0.26 6.20
N GLY A 46 -29.85 -0.34 4.87
CA GLY A 46 -28.81 -1.16 4.24
C GLY A 46 -27.40 -0.64 4.52
N TYR A 47 -27.20 0.68 4.58
CA TYR A 47 -25.91 1.24 4.99
C TYR A 47 -25.61 0.99 6.47
N LEU A 48 -26.61 1.04 7.36
CA LEU A 48 -26.45 0.71 8.77
C LEU A 48 -26.07 -0.76 8.98
N GLU A 49 -26.74 -1.69 8.29
CA GLU A 49 -26.44 -3.12 8.35
C GLU A 49 -25.00 -3.42 7.87
N ILE A 50 -24.62 -2.87 6.71
CA ILE A 50 -23.26 -3.01 6.17
C ILE A 50 -22.24 -2.45 7.15
N THR A 51 -22.49 -1.28 7.72
CA THR A 51 -21.57 -0.63 8.66
C THR A 51 -21.43 -1.47 9.92
N GLU A 52 -22.51 -1.95 10.51
CA GLU A 52 -22.46 -2.79 11.71
C GLU A 52 -21.65 -4.07 11.47
N ALA A 53 -21.87 -4.74 10.34
CA ALA A 53 -21.16 -5.96 9.99
C ALA A 53 -19.66 -5.73 9.76
N VAL A 54 -19.30 -4.63 9.09
CA VAL A 54 -17.90 -4.22 8.90
C VAL A 54 -17.26 -3.89 10.25
N MET A 55 -17.91 -3.12 11.11
CA MET A 55 -17.37 -2.74 12.42
C MET A 55 -17.14 -3.95 13.34
N LYS A 56 -18.06 -4.92 13.37
CA LYS A 56 -17.85 -6.20 14.08
C LYS A 56 -16.64 -6.96 13.54
N THR A 57 -16.45 -6.95 12.23
CA THR A 57 -15.30 -7.60 11.58
C THR A 57 -13.98 -6.90 11.92
N VAL A 58 -13.97 -5.57 11.97
CA VAL A 58 -12.80 -4.78 12.40
C VAL A 58 -12.39 -5.16 13.82
N GLU A 59 -13.34 -5.21 14.76
CA GLU A 59 -13.06 -5.58 16.14
C GLU A 59 -12.49 -7.00 16.24
N LYS A 60 -13.08 -7.96 15.51
CA LYS A 60 -12.58 -9.33 15.43
C LYS A 60 -11.15 -9.39 14.88
N MET A 61 -10.90 -8.73 13.75
CA MET A 61 -9.57 -8.73 13.11
C MET A 61 -8.55 -8.03 13.99
N ARG A 62 -8.89 -6.92 14.64
CA ARG A 62 -8.02 -6.21 15.58
C ARG A 62 -7.65 -7.08 16.77
N ALA A 63 -8.63 -7.73 17.39
CA ALA A 63 -8.40 -8.64 18.51
C ALA A 63 -7.51 -9.82 18.07
N GLY A 64 -7.79 -10.41 16.91
CA GLY A 64 -6.98 -11.50 16.35
C GLY A 64 -5.54 -11.09 16.06
N VAL A 65 -5.31 -9.92 15.47
CA VAL A 65 -3.96 -9.37 15.22
C VAL A 65 -3.21 -9.18 16.53
N ASN A 66 -3.83 -8.56 17.53
CA ASN A 66 -3.21 -8.29 18.83
C ASN A 66 -2.99 -9.56 19.67
N ALA A 67 -3.64 -10.67 19.34
CA ALA A 67 -3.40 -11.97 19.96
C ALA A 67 -2.17 -12.69 19.38
N ILE A 68 -1.67 -12.29 18.21
CA ILE A 68 -0.49 -12.88 17.58
C ILE A 68 0.78 -12.26 18.18
N GLN A 69 1.60 -13.09 18.82
CA GLN A 69 2.87 -12.66 19.40
C GLN A 69 3.77 -11.99 18.35
N GLY A 70 4.29 -10.80 18.67
CA GLY A 70 5.14 -10.03 17.78
C GLY A 70 4.41 -9.03 16.89
N LEU A 71 3.07 -9.03 16.90
CA LEU A 71 2.23 -8.09 16.16
C LEU A 71 1.40 -7.21 17.10
N LYS A 72 1.04 -6.03 16.59
CA LYS A 72 0.03 -5.16 17.19
C LYS A 72 -0.68 -4.33 16.13
N THR A 73 -1.84 -3.80 16.45
CA THR A 73 -2.43 -2.68 15.72
C THR A 73 -1.82 -1.36 16.18
N LEU A 74 -1.60 -0.42 15.25
CA LEU A 74 -1.05 0.91 15.56
C LEU A 74 -2.09 1.89 16.10
N SER A 75 -3.37 1.60 15.89
CA SER A 75 -4.49 2.44 16.30
C SER A 75 -5.58 1.61 16.97
N ASP A 76 -6.42 2.32 17.72
CA ASP A 76 -7.76 1.92 18.12
C ASP A 76 -8.73 2.59 17.12
N PRO A 77 -9.06 1.93 16.00
CA PRO A 77 -9.79 2.58 14.90
C PRO A 77 -11.26 2.79 15.26
N GLU A 78 -11.77 4.00 15.07
CA GLU A 78 -13.21 4.28 15.20
C GLU A 78 -14.04 3.70 14.04
N MET A 79 -13.38 3.31 12.94
CA MET A 79 -14.01 2.87 11.69
C MET A 79 -13.23 1.70 11.06
N SER A 80 -13.36 1.49 9.75
CA SER A 80 -12.92 0.27 9.07
C SER A 80 -11.43 0.17 8.72
N ILE A 81 -10.59 1.09 9.18
CA ILE A 81 -9.20 1.20 8.74
C ILE A 81 -8.26 1.13 9.93
N PHE A 82 -7.27 0.25 9.88
CA PHE A 82 -6.16 0.20 10.83
C PHE A 82 -4.87 -0.25 10.17
N ALA A 83 -3.77 -0.17 10.91
CA ALA A 83 -2.46 -0.64 10.45
C ALA A 83 -1.90 -1.71 11.40
N ILE A 84 -1.36 -2.78 10.84
CA ILE A 84 -0.69 -3.87 11.55
C ILE A 84 0.80 -3.56 11.57
N ALA A 85 1.44 -3.63 12.73
CA ALA A 85 2.88 -3.40 12.89
C ALA A 85 3.49 -4.45 13.81
N ALA A 86 4.82 -4.52 13.79
CA ALA A 86 5.55 -5.30 14.76
C ALA A 86 5.35 -4.68 16.15
N ASP A 87 5.18 -5.52 17.17
CA ASP A 87 5.12 -5.08 18.56
C ASP A 87 6.51 -5.10 19.21
N PRO A 88 7.14 -3.94 19.48
CA PRO A 88 8.45 -3.91 20.13
C PRO A 88 8.42 -4.43 21.57
N SER A 89 7.25 -4.47 22.22
CA SER A 89 7.12 -4.91 23.61
C SER A 89 7.13 -6.44 23.78
N SER A 90 6.86 -7.17 22.69
CA SER A 90 6.82 -8.63 22.67
C SER A 90 8.18 -9.33 22.82
N GLY A 91 9.29 -8.57 22.78
CA GLY A 91 10.65 -9.11 22.76
C GLY A 91 11.06 -9.77 21.43
N GLU A 92 10.14 -9.83 20.45
CA GLU A 92 10.38 -10.37 19.12
C GLU A 92 10.32 -9.26 18.05
N SER A 93 11.16 -9.36 17.03
CA SER A 93 11.18 -8.41 15.91
C SER A 93 10.76 -9.10 14.63
N LEU A 94 9.52 -8.86 14.20
CA LEU A 94 9.03 -9.24 12.88
C LEU A 94 9.32 -8.10 11.89
N ASP A 95 9.79 -8.43 10.67
CA ASP A 95 9.86 -7.45 9.59
C ASP A 95 8.53 -7.42 8.84
N MET A 96 7.83 -6.28 8.92
CA MET A 96 6.51 -6.12 8.32
C MET A 96 6.51 -6.26 6.79
N TYR A 97 7.63 -6.00 6.11
CA TYR A 97 7.66 -6.19 4.67
C TYR A 97 7.82 -7.66 4.30
N GLU A 98 8.57 -8.43 5.10
CA GLU A 98 8.61 -9.89 4.95
C GLU A 98 7.25 -10.51 5.26
N MET A 99 6.52 -9.99 6.26
CA MET A 99 5.13 -10.39 6.52
C MET A 99 4.25 -10.22 5.29
N ALA A 100 4.32 -9.08 4.61
CA ALA A 100 3.54 -8.86 3.39
C ALA A 100 3.97 -9.72 2.21
N ASP A 101 5.24 -10.12 2.13
CA ASP A 101 5.69 -11.08 1.12
C ASP A 101 5.13 -12.49 1.40
N GLU A 102 5.16 -12.95 2.65
CA GLU A 102 4.60 -14.26 3.03
C GLU A 102 3.07 -14.31 2.88
N LEU A 103 2.38 -13.20 3.22
CA LEU A 103 0.96 -13.02 2.97
C LEU A 103 0.65 -13.01 1.46
N GLY A 104 1.48 -12.34 0.65
CA GLY A 104 1.35 -12.30 -0.81
C GLY A 104 1.46 -13.67 -1.47
N GLU A 105 2.36 -14.53 -0.98
CA GLU A 105 2.45 -15.93 -1.43
C GLU A 105 1.16 -16.74 -1.17
N ARG A 106 0.34 -16.29 -0.22
CA ARG A 106 -0.98 -16.87 0.11
C ARG A 106 -2.14 -16.14 -0.57
N GLY A 107 -1.85 -15.14 -1.40
CA GLY A 107 -2.86 -14.35 -2.12
C GLY A 107 -3.34 -13.09 -1.39
N TRP A 108 -2.81 -12.80 -0.20
CA TRP A 108 -3.17 -11.60 0.57
C TRP A 108 -2.28 -10.42 0.19
N HIS A 109 -2.90 -9.36 -0.35
CA HIS A 109 -2.20 -8.17 -0.81
C HIS A 109 -2.54 -6.98 0.09
N LEU A 110 -1.59 -6.59 0.92
CA LEU A 110 -1.72 -5.43 1.83
C LEU A 110 -0.77 -4.32 1.41
N ASP A 111 -1.21 -3.07 1.56
CA ASP A 111 -0.36 -1.93 1.27
C ASP A 111 0.73 -1.82 2.36
N ARG A 112 1.98 -1.79 1.92
CA ARG A 112 3.15 -1.64 2.78
C ARG A 112 3.33 -0.15 3.07
N GLN A 113 3.28 0.23 4.34
CA GLN A 113 3.43 1.60 4.81
C GLN A 113 4.80 1.81 5.47
N HIS A 114 5.25 3.07 5.46
CA HIS A 114 6.50 3.52 6.06
C HIS A 114 6.21 4.54 7.17
N PHE A 115 7.15 4.70 8.11
CA PHE A 115 7.12 5.70 9.19
C PHE A 115 5.89 5.63 10.11
N PRO A 116 5.66 4.51 10.83
CA PRO A 116 6.52 3.33 10.99
C PRO A 116 6.24 2.21 9.97
N LYS A 117 7.16 1.23 9.86
CA LYS A 117 6.94 0.05 9.01
C LYS A 117 5.67 -0.68 9.46
N SER A 118 4.69 -0.77 8.58
CA SER A 118 3.38 -1.35 8.89
C SER A 118 2.67 -1.82 7.63
N LEU A 119 1.59 -2.58 7.82
CA LEU A 119 0.69 -3.04 6.76
C LEU A 119 -0.67 -2.40 6.95
N HIS A 120 -1.14 -1.68 5.94
CA HIS A 120 -2.45 -1.07 5.92
C HIS A 120 -3.54 -2.13 5.76
N MET A 121 -4.61 -2.01 6.53
CA MET A 121 -5.80 -2.82 6.41
C MET A 121 -7.02 -1.92 6.27
N THR A 122 -7.71 -2.03 5.14
CA THR A 122 -9.06 -1.48 4.96
C THR A 122 -10.06 -2.64 4.97
N VAL A 123 -10.88 -2.70 6.01
CA VAL A 123 -11.95 -3.69 6.12
C VAL A 123 -13.15 -3.21 5.33
N ASN A 124 -13.72 -4.09 4.49
CA ASN A 124 -14.95 -3.83 3.76
C ASN A 124 -15.89 -5.04 3.93
N TYR A 125 -17.10 -4.93 3.39
CA TYR A 125 -18.13 -5.96 3.56
C TYR A 125 -17.71 -7.34 3.01
N ALA A 126 -16.88 -7.40 1.96
CA ALA A 126 -16.41 -8.66 1.40
C ALA A 126 -15.45 -9.40 2.35
N HIS A 127 -14.86 -8.73 3.33
CA HIS A 127 -13.91 -9.34 4.27
C HIS A 127 -14.59 -10.13 5.39
N ILE A 128 -15.91 -9.96 5.60
CA ILE A 128 -16.65 -10.62 6.68
C ILE A 128 -16.48 -12.14 6.62
N SER A 129 -16.60 -12.73 5.44
CA SER A 129 -16.56 -14.19 5.24
C SER A 129 -15.16 -14.79 5.29
N ILE A 130 -14.10 -13.97 5.24
CA ILE A 130 -12.71 -14.44 5.12
C ILE A 130 -11.83 -13.95 6.28
N ALA A 131 -12.41 -13.30 7.29
CA ALA A 131 -11.67 -12.75 8.42
C ALA A 131 -10.90 -13.82 9.21
N ASP A 132 -11.49 -15.02 9.38
CA ASP A 132 -10.83 -16.13 10.08
C ASP A 132 -9.66 -16.69 9.26
N ASP A 133 -9.87 -16.91 7.96
CA ASP A 133 -8.83 -17.39 7.05
C ASP A 133 -7.65 -16.42 7.02
N PHE A 134 -7.92 -15.11 6.96
CA PHE A 134 -6.90 -14.08 7.04
C PHE A 134 -6.10 -14.15 8.34
N LEU A 135 -6.77 -14.25 9.50
CA LEU A 135 -6.09 -14.31 10.80
C LEU A 135 -5.26 -15.58 10.96
N HIS A 136 -5.75 -16.71 10.46
CA HIS A 136 -5.00 -17.96 10.40
C HIS A 136 -3.72 -17.81 9.57
N ASP A 137 -3.85 -17.31 8.33
CA ASP A 137 -2.71 -17.10 7.43
C ASP A 137 -1.73 -16.05 7.95
N LEU A 138 -2.22 -15.03 8.65
CA LEU A 138 -1.39 -14.03 9.31
C LEU A 138 -0.54 -14.66 10.41
N ALA A 139 -1.12 -15.51 11.25
CA ALA A 139 -0.40 -16.22 12.31
C ALA A 139 0.67 -17.15 11.72
N GLU A 140 0.32 -17.96 10.71
CA GLU A 140 1.30 -18.84 10.06
C GLU A 140 2.41 -18.05 9.34
N SER A 141 2.10 -16.88 8.80
CA SER A 141 3.08 -16.00 8.17
C SER A 141 4.03 -15.42 9.22
N ALA A 142 3.51 -15.02 10.39
CA ALA A 142 4.34 -14.57 11.51
C ALA A 142 5.32 -15.66 11.97
N ASP A 143 4.86 -16.91 12.07
CA ASP A 143 5.72 -18.04 12.43
C ASP A 143 6.82 -18.31 11.39
N LYS A 144 6.52 -18.17 10.10
CA LYS A 144 7.54 -18.26 9.02
C LYS A 144 8.52 -17.10 9.05
N VAL A 145 8.05 -15.88 9.31
CA VAL A 145 8.90 -14.69 9.42
C VAL A 145 9.81 -14.77 10.66
N ARG A 146 9.33 -15.36 11.75
CA ARG A 146 10.13 -15.59 12.97
C ARG A 146 11.32 -16.53 12.74
N LYS A 147 11.17 -17.56 11.90
CA LYS A 147 12.24 -18.54 11.66
C LYS A 147 13.44 -17.88 10.94
N PRO A 148 14.67 -18.03 11.47
CA PRO A 148 15.86 -17.54 10.80
C PRO A 148 16.06 -18.31 9.49
N SER A 149 16.25 -17.57 8.39
CA SER A 149 16.57 -18.13 7.08
C SER A 149 17.90 -17.57 6.59
N MET A 150 18.71 -18.43 5.98
CA MET A 150 19.99 -18.05 5.37
C MET A 150 19.83 -16.90 4.37
N GLN A 151 18.71 -16.89 3.64
CA GLN A 151 18.41 -15.86 2.64
C GLN A 151 18.09 -14.49 3.28
N LYS A 152 17.47 -14.48 4.47
CA LYS A 152 17.23 -13.26 5.26
C LYS A 152 18.55 -12.63 5.72
N SER A 153 19.49 -13.44 6.19
CA SER A 153 20.80 -12.97 6.64
C SER A 153 21.61 -12.33 5.51
N VAL A 154 21.57 -12.92 4.31
CA VAL A 154 22.23 -12.38 3.10
C VAL A 154 21.60 -11.05 2.68
N ASN A 155 20.27 -10.97 2.59
CA ASN A 155 19.57 -9.73 2.21
C ASN A 155 19.85 -8.59 3.20
N LYS A 156 19.85 -8.88 4.51
CA LYS A 156 20.16 -7.90 5.56
C LYS A 156 21.60 -7.37 5.45
N TRP A 157 22.54 -8.23 5.04
CA TRP A 157 23.93 -7.85 4.77
C TRP A 157 24.06 -6.99 3.51
N VAL A 158 23.39 -7.36 2.43
CA VAL A 158 23.36 -6.57 1.18
C VAL A 158 22.79 -5.19 1.43
N ILE A 159 21.67 -5.07 2.16
CA ILE A 159 21.06 -3.77 2.51
C ILE A 159 21.99 -2.94 3.40
N LYS A 160 22.69 -3.55 4.38
CA LYS A 160 23.68 -2.84 5.21
C LYS A 160 24.85 -2.31 4.37
N ILE A 161 25.37 -3.11 3.44
CA ILE A 161 26.43 -2.67 2.51
C ILE A 161 25.90 -1.54 1.62
N ALA A 162 24.71 -1.69 1.06
CA ALA A 162 24.09 -0.66 0.22
C ALA A 162 23.93 0.66 0.99
N ASN A 163 23.38 0.63 2.20
CA ASN A 163 23.20 1.81 3.05
C ASN A 163 24.52 2.43 3.53
N PHE A 164 25.57 1.62 3.71
CA PHE A 164 26.90 2.14 3.98
C PHE A 164 27.47 2.84 2.75
N LEU A 165 27.39 2.21 1.58
CA LEU A 165 27.91 2.75 0.32
C LEU A 165 27.18 4.02 -0.13
N THR A 166 25.85 4.10 0.03
CA THR A 166 25.08 5.32 -0.30
C THR A 166 25.46 6.51 0.58
N ARG A 167 26.03 6.27 1.77
CA ARG A 167 26.50 7.34 2.67
C ARG A 167 27.86 7.92 2.26
N PHE A 168 28.64 7.19 1.45
CA PHE A 168 30.01 7.57 1.07
C PHE A 168 30.23 7.75 -0.45
N LEU A 169 29.28 7.38 -1.31
CA LEU A 169 29.44 7.45 -2.76
C LEU A 169 28.87 8.76 -3.37
N PRO A 170 29.55 9.34 -4.37
CA PRO A 170 29.01 10.43 -5.18
C PRO A 170 27.74 10.01 -5.95
N GLU A 171 26.77 10.92 -6.12
CA GLU A 171 25.44 10.67 -6.74
C GLU A 171 25.49 9.90 -8.06
N ARG A 172 26.50 10.16 -8.91
CA ARG A 172 26.67 9.49 -10.22
C ARG A 172 26.94 7.98 -10.13
N TRP A 173 27.38 7.49 -8.97
CA TRP A 173 27.65 6.06 -8.73
C TRP A 173 26.50 5.36 -8.02
N ILE A 174 25.62 6.12 -7.35
CA ILE A 174 24.47 5.58 -6.63
C ILE A 174 23.51 4.90 -7.61
N SER A 175 23.19 5.53 -8.73
CA SER A 175 22.30 4.95 -9.76
C SER A 175 22.84 3.62 -10.33
N LYS A 176 24.16 3.53 -10.59
CA LYS A 176 24.80 2.29 -11.05
C LYS A 176 24.84 1.21 -9.97
N ALA A 177 25.06 1.58 -8.72
CA ALA A 177 25.04 0.65 -7.60
C ALA A 177 23.62 0.11 -7.36
N MET A 178 22.61 0.98 -7.37
CA MET A 178 21.20 0.61 -7.23
C MET A 178 20.72 -0.28 -8.38
N ALA A 179 21.13 0.00 -9.61
CA ALA A 179 20.81 -0.86 -10.76
C ALA A 179 21.40 -2.27 -10.59
N LYS A 180 22.63 -2.39 -10.09
CA LYS A 180 23.24 -3.69 -9.78
C LYS A 180 22.58 -4.40 -8.60
N VAL A 181 22.22 -3.68 -7.54
CA VAL A 181 21.52 -4.24 -6.38
C VAL A 181 20.11 -4.72 -6.77
N SER A 182 19.40 -3.94 -7.59
CA SER A 182 18.10 -4.31 -8.16
C SER A 182 18.22 -5.58 -9.02
N ALA A 183 19.22 -5.64 -9.92
CA ALA A 183 19.47 -6.84 -10.72
C ALA A 183 19.80 -8.08 -9.85
N LEU A 184 20.56 -7.90 -8.76
CA LEU A 184 20.91 -8.98 -7.84
C LEU A 184 19.74 -9.44 -6.96
N LEU A 185 18.77 -8.56 -6.71
CA LEU A 185 17.54 -8.84 -5.97
C LEU A 185 16.38 -9.33 -6.89
N GLY A 186 16.67 -9.65 -8.15
CA GLY A 186 15.72 -10.25 -9.08
C GLY A 186 15.11 -9.30 -10.12
N GLY A 187 15.65 -8.08 -10.28
CA GLY A 187 15.20 -7.08 -11.26
C GLY A 187 15.65 -7.29 -12.70
N SER A 188 16.21 -8.45 -13.07
CA SER A 188 16.64 -8.71 -14.45
C SER A 188 15.49 -9.24 -15.30
N GLY A 189 14.55 -8.36 -15.65
CA GLY A 189 13.57 -8.63 -16.71
C GLY A 189 12.22 -7.97 -16.47
N GLY A 190 12.10 -6.66 -16.73
CA GLY A 190 10.87 -5.91 -17.04
C GLY A 190 9.66 -5.96 -16.09
N GLY A 191 9.60 -6.92 -15.17
CA GLY A 191 8.52 -7.17 -14.24
C GLY A 191 8.96 -6.96 -12.81
N LEU A 192 8.01 -6.63 -11.95
CA LEU A 192 8.25 -6.45 -10.53
C LEU A 192 8.64 -7.80 -9.89
N PRO A 193 9.67 -7.83 -9.02
CA PRO A 193 10.07 -9.06 -8.34
C PRO A 193 8.93 -9.57 -7.43
N LYS A 194 8.78 -10.91 -7.35
CA LYS A 194 7.70 -11.56 -6.58
C LYS A 194 7.75 -11.21 -5.08
N ARG A 195 8.95 -10.98 -4.53
CA ARG A 195 9.18 -10.56 -3.14
C ARG A 195 9.70 -9.14 -3.11
N MET A 196 8.97 -8.27 -2.43
CA MET A 196 9.20 -6.82 -2.46
C MET A 196 9.84 -6.31 -1.17
N ALA A 197 9.96 -7.13 -0.12
CA ALA A 197 10.50 -6.70 1.16
C ALA A 197 11.87 -5.99 1.10
N PRO A 198 12.86 -6.49 0.32
CA PRO A 198 14.14 -5.80 0.18
C PRO A 198 14.00 -4.42 -0.47
N MET A 199 13.11 -4.27 -1.45
CA MET A 199 12.87 -3.00 -2.14
C MET A 199 12.24 -1.97 -1.20
N TYR A 200 11.20 -2.35 -0.46
CA TYR A 200 10.57 -1.48 0.53
C TYR A 200 11.53 -1.14 1.68
N GLY A 201 12.37 -2.09 2.12
CA GLY A 201 13.44 -1.84 3.09
C GLY A 201 14.41 -0.76 2.61
N LEU A 202 14.81 -0.82 1.35
CA LEU A 202 15.72 0.13 0.72
C LEU A 202 15.07 1.52 0.56
N ILE A 203 13.86 1.59 -0.01
CA ILE A 203 13.09 2.85 -0.18
C ILE A 203 12.90 3.55 1.16
N GLY A 204 12.54 2.80 2.21
CA GLY A 204 12.35 3.37 3.56
C GLY A 204 13.64 3.89 4.22
N SER A 205 14.82 3.44 3.75
CA SER A 205 16.12 3.90 4.26
C SER A 205 16.74 5.04 3.46
N LEU A 206 16.20 5.35 2.27
CA LEU A 206 16.67 6.47 1.49
C LEU A 206 16.21 7.78 2.14
N PRO A 207 17.13 8.74 2.41
CA PRO A 207 16.71 10.07 2.82
C PRO A 207 15.83 10.67 1.71
N ASN A 208 14.83 11.46 2.08
CA ASN A 208 13.87 12.15 1.19
C ASN A 208 14.60 13.22 0.33
N ARG A 209 15.54 12.76 -0.49
CA ARG A 209 16.27 13.49 -1.52
C ARG A 209 15.56 13.17 -2.83
N GLY A 210 15.46 14.16 -3.73
CA GLY A 210 14.62 14.13 -4.93
C GLY A 210 14.72 12.86 -5.80
N ASP A 211 15.81 12.09 -5.67
CA ASP A 211 16.06 10.79 -6.27
C ASP A 211 14.90 9.79 -6.17
N LEU A 212 14.15 9.74 -5.05
CA LEU A 212 13.03 8.80 -4.91
C LEU A 212 11.85 9.18 -5.81
N LYS A 213 11.57 10.49 -5.94
CA LYS A 213 10.47 10.99 -6.78
C LYS A 213 10.75 10.68 -8.25
N GLU A 214 11.96 10.97 -8.72
CA GLU A 214 12.34 10.70 -10.12
C GLU A 214 12.32 9.20 -10.41
N LEU A 215 12.76 8.35 -9.49
CA LEU A 215 12.68 6.89 -9.65
C LEU A 215 11.24 6.37 -9.76
N VAL A 216 10.31 6.93 -8.97
CA VAL A 216 8.88 6.60 -9.08
C VAL A 216 8.30 7.10 -10.40
N LEU A 217 8.68 8.30 -10.85
CA LEU A 217 8.24 8.84 -12.14
C LEU A 217 8.76 7.99 -13.31
N ASP A 218 10.03 7.59 -13.30
CA ASP A 218 10.62 6.72 -14.33
C ASP A 218 9.92 5.36 -14.39
N LEU A 219 9.56 4.79 -13.23
CA LEU A 219 8.79 3.54 -13.17
C LEU A 219 7.40 3.73 -13.78
N LEU A 220 6.69 4.80 -13.42
CA LEU A 220 5.38 5.12 -13.97
C LEU A 220 5.44 5.38 -15.48
N ASP A 221 6.45 6.10 -15.97
CA ASP A 221 6.68 6.29 -17.41
C ASP A 221 6.92 4.95 -18.10
N SER A 222 7.71 4.05 -17.50
CA SER A 222 7.96 2.73 -18.08
C SER A 222 6.69 1.86 -18.18
N MET A 223 5.80 1.92 -17.18
CA MET A 223 4.55 1.16 -17.14
C MET A 223 3.49 1.74 -18.08
N THR A 224 3.57 3.02 -18.40
CA THR A 224 2.61 3.71 -19.27
C THR A 224 3.14 3.93 -20.67
N ARG A 225 4.42 3.62 -20.91
CA ARG A 225 5.01 3.65 -22.24
C ARG A 225 4.35 2.62 -23.13
N TYR A 226 3.85 3.09 -24.26
CA TYR A 226 3.33 2.24 -25.31
C TYR A 226 4.45 1.35 -25.86
N SER A 227 4.39 0.05 -25.56
CA SER A 227 5.20 -0.97 -26.20
C SER A 227 4.60 -1.30 -27.57
N LYS A 228 5.34 -1.01 -28.66
CA LYS A 228 5.05 -1.64 -29.96
C LYS A 228 5.60 -3.07 -29.91
N GLU A 229 4.81 -4.00 -29.37
CA GLU A 229 4.91 -5.40 -29.80
C GLU A 229 4.16 -5.59 -31.11
#